data_AF-A0AAD5KRB6-F1
#
_entry.id   AF-A0AAD5KRB6-F1
#
_cell.length_a   1.000
_cell.length_b   1.000
_cell.length_c   1.000
_cell.angle_alpha   90.00
_cell.angle_beta   90.00
_cell.angle_gamma   90.00
#
_symmetry.space_group_name_H-M   'P 1'
#
loop_
_entity.id
_entity.type
_entity.pdbx_description
1 polymer ?
#
loop_
_entity_poly.entity_id
_entity_poly.type
_entity_poly.pdbx_seq_one_letter_code
_entity_poly.pdbx_strand_id
1 'polypeptide(L)'
;MADEQKRSPTDFLNTVIGQHVLVKLNSGINYRGVLACLDGYMNIALENTEEYVDGRLKNRYGDTFIRGNNVLYISAEKSADA
;
A
#
# COMPACT_ATOMS: atom_id res chain seq x y z
N MET A 1 -30.08 3.14 17.42
CA MET A 1 -28.71 3.52 17.78
C MET A 1 -27.82 2.90 16.71
N ALA A 2 -27.19 3.72 15.87
CA ALA A 2 -26.35 3.22 14.79
C ALA A 2 -25.11 2.59 15.44
N ASP A 3 -24.95 1.29 15.25
CA ASP A 3 -23.77 0.54 15.63
C ASP A 3 -22.58 1.18 14.91
N GLU A 4 -21.71 1.87 15.64
CA GLU A 4 -20.44 2.36 15.14
C GLU A 4 -19.58 1.11 14.92
N GLN A 5 -19.82 0.43 13.79
CA GLN A 5 -19.08 -0.76 13.38
C GLN A 5 -17.60 -0.39 13.44
N LYS A 6 -16.91 -0.90 14.47
CA LYS A 6 -15.45 -0.86 14.57
C LYS A 6 -14.92 -1.54 13.32
N ARG A 7 -14.61 -0.76 12.28
CA ARG A 7 -13.93 -1.26 11.09
C ARG A 7 -12.62 -1.83 11.57
N SER A 8 -12.48 -3.14 11.45
CA SER A 8 -11.21 -3.79 11.75
C SER A 8 -10.17 -3.24 10.77
N PRO A 9 -8.90 -3.07 11.19
CA PRO A 9 -7.82 -2.80 10.24
C PRO A 9 -7.82 -3.80 9.08
N THR A 10 -8.19 -5.07 9.34
CA THR A 10 -8.35 -6.11 8.32
C THR A 10 -9.43 -5.76 7.29
N ASP A 11 -10.54 -5.14 7.71
CA ASP A 11 -11.61 -4.75 6.79
C ASP A 11 -11.13 -3.64 5.85
N PHE A 12 -10.37 -2.67 6.36
CA PHE A 12 -9.73 -1.65 5.53
C PHE A 12 -8.74 -2.26 4.54
N LEU A 13 -7.95 -3.22 5.00
CA LEU A 13 -6.97 -3.90 4.14
C LEU A 13 -7.66 -4.64 2.99
N ASN A 14 -8.81 -5.27 3.24
CA ASN A 14 -9.59 -5.92 2.18
C ASN A 14 -10.19 -4.93 1.18
N THR A 15 -10.52 -3.70 1.57
CA THR A 15 -11.08 -2.70 0.64
C THR A 15 -10.05 -2.05 -0.26
N VAL A 16 -8.76 -2.09 0.10
CA VAL A 16 -7.68 -1.50 -0.70
C VAL A 16 -7.05 -2.49 -1.69
N ILE A 17 -7.38 -3.78 -1.62
CA ILE A 17 -6.91 -4.78 -2.60
C ILE A 17 -7.44 -4.40 -3.99
N GLY A 18 -6.55 -4.42 -4.98
CA GLY A 18 -6.80 -4.01 -6.35
C GLY A 18 -6.78 -2.49 -6.59
N GLN A 19 -6.57 -1.68 -5.55
CA GLN A 19 -6.45 -0.23 -5.67
C GLN A 19 -4.99 0.19 -5.78
N HIS A 20 -4.74 1.38 -6.33
CA HIS A 20 -3.44 2.03 -6.22
C HIS A 20 -3.18 2.42 -4.76
N VAL A 21 -2.00 2.07 -4.26
CA VAL A 21 -1.59 2.36 -2.88
C VAL A 21 -0.20 2.96 -2.85
N LEU A 22 0.02 3.79 -1.84
CA LEU A 22 1.34 4.24 -1.42
C LEU A 22 1.75 3.47 -0.17
N VAL A 23 2.88 2.78 -0.26
CA VAL A 23 3.52 2.05 0.84
C VAL A 23 4.79 2.80 1.23
N LYS A 24 4.83 3.34 2.44
CA LYS A 24 6.04 3.96 2.96
C LYS A 24 6.81 2.96 3.81
N LEU A 25 8.11 2.82 3.54
CA LEU A 25 8.99 2.00 4.37
C LEU A 25 9.56 2.81 5.54
N ASN A 26 10.03 2.10 6.58
CA ASN A 26 10.77 2.67 7.71
C ASN A 26 12.04 3.43 7.29
N SER A 27 12.60 3.11 6.11
CA SER A 27 13.74 3.83 5.52
C SER A 27 13.38 5.19 4.92
N GLY A 28 12.09 5.53 4.82
CA GLY A 28 11.58 6.75 4.18
C GLY A 28 11.32 6.62 2.67
N ILE A 29 11.68 5.47 2.07
CA ILE A 29 11.37 5.16 0.66
C ILE A 29 9.87 4.94 0.51
N ASN A 30 9.29 5.49 -0.56
CA ASN A 30 7.88 5.26 -0.90
C ASN A 30 7.79 4.36 -2.12
N TYR A 31 7.01 3.30 -2.02
CA TYR A 31 6.59 2.49 -3.15
C TYR A 31 5.15 2.85 -3.51
N ARG A 32 4.89 2.99 -4.81
CA ARG A 32 3.55 3.17 -5.36
C ARG A 32 3.25 2.05 -6.32
N GLY A 33 2.05 1.50 -6.28
CA GLY A 33 1.67 0.39 -7.16
C GLY A 33 0.25 -0.07 -6.88
N VAL A 34 -0.21 -1.06 -7.64
CA VAL A 34 -1.51 -1.70 -7.42
C VAL A 34 -1.35 -2.79 -6.37
N LEU A 35 -2.18 -2.76 -5.33
CA LEU A 35 -2.14 -3.76 -4.28
C LEU A 35 -2.71 -5.10 -4.75
N ALA A 36 -1.86 -6.08 -5.07
CA ALA A 36 -2.32 -7.39 -5.52
C ALA A 36 -2.80 -8.26 -4.35
N CYS A 37 -2.02 -8.33 -3.27
CA CYS A 37 -2.41 -9.05 -2.06
C CYS A 37 -1.66 -8.55 -0.82
N LEU A 38 -2.22 -8.83 0.35
CA LEU A 38 -1.57 -8.60 1.63
C LEU A 38 -1.95 -9.66 2.67
N ASP A 39 -1.17 -9.78 3.74
CA ASP A 39 -1.47 -10.67 4.87
C ASP A 39 -1.54 -9.95 6.24
N GLY A 40 -1.90 -10.70 7.29
CA GLY A 40 -1.98 -10.17 8.66
C GLY A 40 -0.65 -9.72 9.27
N TYR A 41 0.48 -10.00 8.61
CA TYR A 41 1.81 -9.52 8.98
C TYR A 41 2.26 -8.31 8.15
N MET A 42 1.34 -7.77 7.33
CA MET A 42 1.58 -6.67 6.39
C MET A 42 2.61 -7.00 5.30
N ASN A 43 2.81 -8.27 4.95
CA ASN A 43 3.54 -8.57 3.72
C ASN A 43 2.67 -8.17 2.52
N ILE A 44 3.26 -7.53 1.52
CA ILE A 44 2.54 -6.87 0.43
C ILE A 44 3.07 -7.36 -0.91
N ALA A 45 2.18 -7.77 -1.81
CA ALA A 45 2.50 -7.86 -3.22
C ALA A 45 1.93 -6.63 -3.95
N LEU A 46 2.79 -5.93 -4.66
CA LEU A 46 2.44 -4.79 -5.50
C LEU A 46 2.70 -5.13 -6.96
N GLU A 47 1.79 -4.74 -7.84
CA GLU A 47 1.96 -4.76 -9.29
C GLU A 47 2.28 -3.35 -9.79
N ASN A 48 2.98 -3.26 -10.93
CA ASN A 48 3.37 -1.99 -11.55
C ASN A 48 4.07 -1.03 -10.57
N THR A 49 4.96 -1.58 -9.74
CA THR A 49 5.57 -0.87 -8.62
C THR A 49 6.59 0.17 -9.07
N GLU A 50 6.49 1.36 -8.51
CA GLU A 50 7.40 2.49 -8.67
C GLU A 50 8.04 2.85 -7.34
N GLU A 51 9.34 3.11 -7.35
CA GLU A 51 10.10 3.53 -6.18
C GLU A 51 10.39 5.02 -6.23
N TYR A 52 10.04 5.69 -5.14
CA TYR A 52 10.29 7.09 -4.92
C TYR A 52 11.21 7.29 -3.72
N VAL A 53 12.38 7.89 -3.97
CA VAL A 53 13.34 8.31 -2.95
C VAL A 53 13.37 9.83 -2.94
N ASP A 54 13.15 10.44 -1.77
CA ASP A 54 13.06 11.90 -1.62
C ASP A 54 12.05 12.56 -2.58
N GLY A 55 10.93 11.87 -2.82
CA GLY A 55 9.85 12.33 -3.70
C GLY A 55 10.15 12.24 -5.20
N ARG A 56 11.32 11.72 -5.60
CA ARG A 56 11.70 11.53 -6.99
C ARG A 56 11.59 10.07 -7.38
N LEU A 57 10.99 9.81 -8.55
CA LEU A 57 10.97 8.49 -9.14
C LEU A 57 12.41 8.03 -9.40
N LYS A 58 12.80 6.95 -8.73
CA LYS A 58 14.14 6.35 -8.84
C LYS A 58 14.13 5.14 -9.76
N ASN A 59 13.12 4.28 -9.65
CA ASN A 59 13.03 3.03 -10.41
C ASN A 59 11.59 2.55 -10.58
N ARG A 60 11.37 1.66 -11.55
CA ARG A 60 10.14 0.88 -11.70
C ARG A 60 10.50 -0.61 -11.65
N TYR A 61 9.84 -1.36 -10.79
CA TYR A 61 10.15 -2.76 -10.51
C TYR A 61 9.10 -3.74 -11.07
N GLY A 62 7.90 -3.25 -11.45
CA GLY A 62 6.82 -4.13 -11.89
C GLY A 62 6.24 -4.90 -10.69
N ASP A 63 6.19 -6.22 -10.78
CA ASP A 63 5.66 -7.08 -9.70
C ASP A 63 6.69 -7.19 -8.58
N THR A 64 6.35 -6.69 -7.40
CA THR A 64 7.26 -6.53 -6.26
C THR A 64 6.62 -7.08 -5.00
N PHE A 65 7.43 -7.80 -4.20
CA PHE A 65 7.02 -8.26 -2.88
C PHE A 65 7.75 -7.48 -1.79
N ILE A 66 7.00 -6.87 -0.88
CA ILE A 66 7.50 -6.06 0.24
C ILE A 66 7.25 -6.83 1.54
N ARG A 67 8.28 -6.98 2.35
CA ARG A 67 8.19 -7.63 3.66
C ARG A 67 7.59 -6.66 4.70
N GLY A 68 6.56 -7.12 5.42
CA GLY A 68 5.75 -6.26 6.28
C GLY A 68 6.46 -5.66 7.48
N ASN A 69 7.54 -6.27 7.94
CA ASN A 69 8.38 -5.71 9.01
C ASN A 69 9.03 -4.36 8.66
N ASN A 70 9.16 -4.06 7.37
CA ASN A 70 9.76 -2.81 6.90
C ASN A 70 8.70 -1.72 6.58
N VAL A 71 7.41 -2.07 6.62
CA VAL A 71 6.32 -1.16 6.28
C VAL A 71 6.04 -0.24 7.46
N LEU A 72 6.02 1.06 7.20
CA LEU A 72 5.64 2.08 8.18
C LEU A 72 4.13 2.34 8.12
N TYR A 73 3.60 2.58 6.91
CA TYR A 73 2.16 2.70 6.68
C TYR A 73 1.80 2.38 5.23
N ILE A 74 0.52 2.11 5.02
CA ILE A 74 -0.13 1.95 3.71
C ILE A 74 -1.20 3.02 3.61
N SER A 75 -1.26 3.70 2.46
CA SER A 75 -2.28 4.69 2.15
C SER A 75 -2.91 4.36 0.81
N ALA A 76 -4.24 4.32 0.76
CA ALA A 76 -4.96 4.22 -0.51
C ALA A 76 -4.75 5.52 -1.30
N GLU A 77 -4.19 5.41 -2.50
CA GLU A 77 -4.07 6.55 -3.39
C GLU A 77 -5.43 6.74 -4.04
N LYS A 78 -6.13 7.84 -3.71
CA LYS A 78 -7.32 8.20 -4.47
C LYS A 78 -6.85 8.51 -5.90
N SER A 79 -7.29 7.71 -6.86
CA SER A 79 -7.21 8.07 -8.27
C SER A 79 -7.87 9.44 -8.40
N ALA A 80 -7.07 10.45 -8.72
CA ALA A 80 -7.56 11.78 -9.06
C ALA A 80 -8.16 11.71 -10.46
N ASP A 81 -9.29 11.04 -10.59
CA ASP A 81 -10.09 11.02 -11.81
C ASP A 81 -11.50 11.54 -11.48
N ALA A 82 -11.74 12.73 -12.03
CA ALA A 82 -13.00 13.46 -12.27
C ALA A 82 -13.77 14.05 -11.08
#